data_AF-A0A1G5S3Y9-F1
#
_entry.id   AF-A0A1G5S3Y9-F1
#
_cell.length_a   1.000
_cell.length_b   1.000
_cell.length_c   1.000
_cell.angle_alpha   90.00
_cell.angle_beta   90.00
_cell.angle_gamma   90.00
#
_symmetry.space_group_name_H-M   'P 1'
#
loop_
_entity.id
_entity.type
_entity.pdbx_description
1 polymer ?
#
loop_
_entity_poly.entity_id
_entity_poly.type
_entity_poly.pdbx_seq_one_letter_code
_entity_poly.pdbx_strand_id
1 'polypeptide(L)'
;MKKLLAIILTIFIAVAGLAFATKLLEPKYMSGVLEGAMIEEYYDDPTDHNVVFIGDCELYENVSPVYLWENFGINSYIRGSAQQLIWQSYYLAEETIKKEHPDIIVFNVLSMKYNEPQKEAYNRMTIDGMKWSSSKIGSINASMTEEEHFIDYVFPLLRYHRRWSDLDSDDLTYLGHRDKITFNGYYMRVDVKPAENIPEGKPLADYQFGSNAYTYLDKLTKLCKDNDVQLILVKAPTLYPYWYSQWEEQIVDYAAANDLPYINFLDLQDEMGIDWNEDTYDGGLHLNLAGAEKMSQYFGKVLSEEFKVPDRRGEAELDSYWKQVSDRYNAEIERQNTNLKLYGTVHGPEENQ
;
A
#
# COMPACT_ATOMS: atom_id res chain seq x y z
N MET A 1 41.54 33.58 1.19
CA MET A 1 41.49 32.35 0.37
C MET A 1 41.65 31.07 1.20
N LYS A 2 42.79 30.79 1.85
CA LYS A 2 42.96 29.55 2.66
C LYS A 2 41.92 29.35 3.77
N LYS A 3 41.58 30.40 4.53
CA LYS A 3 40.55 30.36 5.59
C LYS A 3 39.15 30.06 5.04
N LEU A 4 38.79 30.67 3.91
CA LEU A 4 37.49 30.45 3.26
C LEU A 4 37.39 29.01 2.72
N LEU A 5 38.46 28.51 2.10
CA LEU A 5 38.54 27.13 1.63
C LEU A 5 38.38 26.14 2.78
N ALA A 6 39.03 26.40 3.92
CA ALA A 6 38.89 25.58 5.12
C ALA A 6 37.44 25.57 5.64
N ILE A 7 36.78 26.73 5.71
CA ILE A 7 35.38 26.82 6.13
C ILE A 7 34.47 26.02 5.20
N ILE A 8 34.61 26.19 3.88
CA ILE A 8 33.82 25.46 2.88
C ILE A 8 34.04 23.95 3.02
N LEU A 9 35.29 23.52 3.16
CA LEU A 9 35.63 22.12 3.33
C LEU A 9 35.03 21.54 4.63
N THR A 10 35.09 22.28 5.74
CA THR A 10 34.48 21.84 7.01
C THR A 10 32.97 21.71 6.89
N ILE A 11 32.29 22.68 6.28
CA ILE A 11 30.84 22.62 6.05
C ILE A 11 30.50 21.43 5.16
N PHE A 12 31.26 21.22 4.08
CA PHE A 12 31.06 20.09 3.18
C PHE A 12 31.21 18.75 3.91
N ILE A 13 32.27 18.57 4.70
CA ILE A 13 32.48 17.35 5.48
C ILE A 13 31.34 17.14 6.49
N ALA A 14 30.88 18.20 7.17
CA ALA A 14 29.77 18.11 8.11
C ALA A 14 28.46 17.70 7.42
N VAL A 15 28.12 18.35 6.29
CA VAL A 15 26.91 18.04 5.52
C VAL A 15 26.98 16.62 4.92
N ALA A 16 28.12 16.23 4.37
CA ALA A 16 28.32 14.88 3.83
C ALA A 16 28.24 13.82 4.94
N GLY A 17 28.81 14.10 6.12
CA GLY A 17 28.73 13.23 7.29
C GLY A 17 27.29 13.07 7.79
N LEU A 18 26.53 14.17 7.86
CA LEU A 18 25.11 14.13 8.22
C LEU A 18 24.26 13.39 7.19
N ALA A 19 24.50 13.61 5.90
CA ALA A 19 23.80 12.89 4.83
C ALA A 19 24.10 11.38 4.87
N PHE A 20 25.38 11.01 5.08
CA PHE A 20 25.79 9.63 5.25
C PHE A 20 25.15 9.00 6.49
N ALA A 21 25.21 9.67 7.65
CA ALA A 21 24.61 9.18 8.89
C ALA A 21 23.09 9.02 8.77
N THR A 22 22.43 9.95 8.06
CA THR A 22 20.98 9.87 7.78
C THR A 22 20.68 8.62 6.96
N LYS A 23 21.35 8.43 5.82
CA LYS A 23 21.16 7.24 4.98
C LYS A 23 21.48 5.93 5.71
N LEU A 24 22.52 5.93 6.55
CA LEU A 24 22.91 4.75 7.30
C LEU A 24 21.85 4.39 8.34
N LEU A 25 21.32 5.38 9.07
CA LEU A 25 20.42 5.16 10.20
C LEU A 25 18.93 5.13 9.82
N GLU A 26 18.53 5.56 8.64
CA GLU A 26 17.16 5.38 8.14
C GLU A 26 16.84 3.90 7.92
N PRO A 27 15.65 3.41 8.31
CA PRO A 27 15.22 2.05 8.02
C PRO A 27 15.30 1.75 6.52
N LYS A 28 15.83 0.57 6.17
CA LYS A 28 15.92 0.13 4.77
C LYS A 28 14.65 -0.54 4.29
N TYR A 29 13.90 -1.16 5.22
CA TYR A 29 12.69 -1.94 4.95
C TYR A 29 12.92 -3.10 3.96
N MET A 30 14.13 -3.67 3.96
CA MET A 30 14.51 -4.80 3.12
C MET A 30 14.53 -6.13 3.90
N SER A 31 14.29 -6.06 5.20
CA SER A 31 14.11 -7.20 6.11
C SER A 31 13.08 -6.84 7.19
N GLY A 32 12.39 -7.85 7.70
CA GLY A 32 11.32 -7.68 8.69
C GLY A 32 10.09 -6.98 8.12
N VAL A 33 10.01 -5.66 8.29
CA VAL A 33 8.80 -4.87 7.96
C VAL A 33 8.91 -4.27 6.56
N LEU A 34 8.71 -5.11 5.56
CA LEU A 34 8.89 -4.79 4.16
C LEU A 34 7.94 -3.68 3.67
N GLU A 35 6.77 -3.55 4.30
CA GLU A 35 5.70 -2.61 3.93
C GLU A 35 6.16 -1.14 3.92
N GLY A 36 7.22 -0.80 4.66
CA GLY A 36 7.79 0.54 4.64
C GLY A 36 8.49 0.93 3.33
N ALA A 37 8.80 -0.02 2.45
CA ALA A 37 9.40 0.25 1.14
C ALA A 37 8.34 0.52 0.04
N MET A 38 7.10 0.04 0.21
CA MET A 38 6.12 -0.08 -0.87
C MET A 38 5.69 1.26 -1.50
N ILE A 39 5.56 2.32 -0.68
CA ILE A 39 5.17 3.64 -1.19
C ILE A 39 6.25 4.25 -2.10
N GLU A 40 7.53 3.96 -1.85
CA GLU A 40 8.63 4.47 -2.67
C GLU A 40 8.71 3.76 -4.03
N GLU A 41 8.38 2.47 -4.10
CA GLU A 41 8.45 1.68 -5.35
C GLU A 41 7.62 2.27 -6.49
N TYR A 42 6.52 2.93 -6.15
CA TYR A 42 5.64 3.60 -7.11
C TYR A 42 6.38 4.64 -7.96
N TYR A 43 7.46 5.24 -7.45
CA TYR A 43 8.22 6.23 -8.22
C TYR A 43 9.12 5.62 -9.29
N ASP A 44 9.38 4.31 -9.21
CA ASP A 44 10.19 3.54 -10.16
C ASP A 44 9.32 2.73 -11.14
N ASP A 45 8.00 2.93 -11.09
CA ASP A 45 7.02 2.36 -12.01
C ASP A 45 6.71 3.36 -13.15
N PRO A 46 6.59 2.92 -14.42
CA PRO A 46 6.12 3.79 -15.49
C PRO A 46 4.72 4.34 -15.20
N THR A 47 4.65 5.64 -14.95
CA THR A 47 3.38 6.36 -14.80
C THR A 47 2.56 6.29 -16.09
N ASP A 48 1.23 6.16 -15.95
CA ASP A 48 0.17 6.05 -16.99
C ASP A 48 -0.78 4.88 -16.70
N HIS A 49 -1.12 4.70 -15.42
CA HIS A 49 -2.05 3.66 -14.97
C HIS A 49 -3.50 4.01 -15.31
N ASN A 50 -4.28 3.02 -15.76
CA ASN A 50 -5.73 3.16 -15.86
C ASN A 50 -6.39 3.19 -14.48
N VAL A 51 -5.92 2.32 -13.59
CA VAL A 51 -6.51 2.12 -12.26
C VAL A 51 -5.42 2.22 -11.20
N VAL A 52 -5.61 3.11 -10.24
CA VAL A 52 -4.74 3.19 -9.05
C VAL A 52 -5.53 2.83 -7.80
N PHE A 53 -5.09 1.79 -7.13
CA PHE A 53 -5.65 1.33 -5.87
C PHE A 53 -4.97 2.05 -4.72
N ILE A 54 -5.74 2.59 -3.77
CA ILE A 54 -5.25 3.35 -2.61
C ILE A 54 -5.92 2.79 -1.36
N GLY A 55 -5.10 2.30 -0.43
CA GLY A 55 -5.60 1.73 0.81
C GLY A 55 -4.54 0.96 1.58
N ASP A 56 -5.00 0.24 2.59
CA ASP A 56 -4.18 -0.60 3.45
C ASP A 56 -4.01 -2.02 2.87
N CYS A 57 -3.65 -2.95 3.74
CA CYS A 57 -3.39 -4.36 3.42
C CYS A 57 -4.56 -5.06 2.74
N GLU A 58 -5.78 -4.58 2.95
CA GLU A 58 -6.96 -5.08 2.26
C GLU A 58 -6.92 -4.91 0.74
N LEU A 59 -6.07 -4.03 0.20
CA LEU A 59 -5.82 -3.96 -1.25
C LEU A 59 -4.53 -4.64 -1.65
N TYR A 60 -3.40 -4.26 -1.03
CA TYR A 60 -2.09 -4.71 -1.49
C TYR A 60 -1.80 -6.20 -1.24
N GLU A 61 -2.64 -6.90 -0.47
CA GLU A 61 -2.56 -8.35 -0.27
C GLU A 61 -3.64 -9.13 -1.06
N ASN A 62 -4.72 -8.47 -1.48
CA ASN A 62 -5.91 -9.16 -2.00
C ASN A 62 -6.16 -8.94 -3.50
N VAL A 63 -5.50 -7.97 -4.13
CA VAL A 63 -5.64 -7.70 -5.56
C VAL A 63 -4.28 -7.83 -6.25
N SER A 64 -4.25 -8.54 -7.38
CA SER A 64 -3.06 -8.76 -8.20
C SER A 64 -3.15 -7.94 -9.50
N PRO A 65 -2.40 -6.82 -9.61
CA PRO A 65 -2.23 -6.07 -10.85
C PRO A 65 -1.67 -6.93 -11.99
N VAL A 66 -0.83 -7.92 -11.66
CA VAL A 66 -0.31 -8.89 -12.64
C VAL A 66 -1.46 -9.68 -13.26
N TYR A 67 -2.39 -10.18 -12.44
CA TYR A 67 -3.56 -10.89 -12.95
C TYR A 67 -4.47 -9.98 -13.79
N LEU A 68 -4.69 -8.75 -13.33
CA LEU A 68 -5.48 -7.74 -14.05
C LEU A 68 -4.88 -7.42 -15.43
N TRP A 69 -3.56 -7.29 -15.50
CA TRP A 69 -2.86 -7.10 -16.77
C TRP A 69 -2.97 -8.33 -17.67
N GLU A 70 -2.59 -9.52 -17.18
CA GLU A 70 -2.50 -10.72 -18.02
C GLU A 70 -3.85 -11.15 -18.60
N ASN A 71 -4.94 -10.95 -17.86
CA ASN A 71 -6.27 -11.43 -18.23
C ASN A 71 -7.15 -10.33 -18.87
N PHE A 72 -7.02 -9.08 -18.42
CA PHE A 72 -7.89 -7.98 -18.84
C PHE A 72 -7.14 -6.82 -19.52
N GLY A 73 -5.80 -6.82 -19.50
CA GLY A 73 -4.98 -5.75 -20.05
C GLY A 73 -5.08 -4.42 -19.31
N ILE A 74 -5.49 -4.46 -18.05
CA ILE A 74 -5.67 -3.27 -17.21
C ILE A 74 -4.30 -2.88 -16.64
N ASN A 75 -3.76 -1.72 -17.06
CA ASN A 75 -2.55 -1.18 -16.46
C ASN A 75 -2.89 -0.60 -15.07
N SER A 76 -2.36 -1.18 -14.01
CA SER A 76 -2.74 -0.79 -12.65
C SER A 76 -1.59 -0.83 -11.64
N TYR A 77 -1.77 -0.07 -10.56
CA TYR A 77 -0.82 -0.01 -9.45
C TYR A 77 -1.54 0.13 -8.10
N ILE A 78 -1.01 -0.51 -7.06
CA ILE A 78 -1.50 -0.37 -5.68
C ILE A 78 -0.56 0.52 -4.87
N ARG A 79 -1.00 1.74 -4.55
CA ARG A 79 -0.27 2.64 -3.64
C ARG A 79 -0.69 2.38 -2.19
N GLY A 80 -0.35 1.19 -1.70
CA GLY A 80 -0.74 0.71 -0.38
C GLY A 80 0.39 0.72 0.66
N SER A 81 0.00 0.77 1.93
CA SER A 81 0.90 0.64 3.09
C SER A 81 0.17 0.08 4.30
N ALA A 82 0.89 -0.55 5.23
CA ALA A 82 0.29 -1.14 6.42
C ALA A 82 -0.46 -0.09 7.26
N GLN A 83 -1.71 -0.41 7.64
CA GLN A 83 -2.60 0.49 8.41
C GLN A 83 -2.74 1.90 7.80
N GLN A 84 -2.80 2.01 6.46
CA GLN A 84 -2.97 3.28 5.77
C GLN A 84 -4.28 3.98 6.20
N LEU A 85 -4.14 5.19 6.73
CA LEU A 85 -5.27 5.98 7.26
C LEU A 85 -5.96 6.74 6.13
N ILE A 86 -7.25 7.07 6.28
CA ILE A 86 -8.02 7.77 5.25
C ILE A 86 -7.40 9.11 4.83
N TRP A 87 -6.80 9.87 5.75
CA TRP A 87 -6.09 11.10 5.39
C TRP A 87 -4.79 10.85 4.63
N GLN A 88 -4.07 9.77 4.94
CA GLN A 88 -2.89 9.37 4.16
C GLN A 88 -3.31 8.95 2.74
N SER A 89 -4.37 8.16 2.65
CA SER A 89 -4.99 7.75 1.38
C SER A 89 -5.38 8.98 0.53
N TYR A 90 -6.01 9.99 1.15
CA TYR A 90 -6.31 11.25 0.47
C TYR A 90 -5.07 11.95 -0.11
N TYR A 91 -3.99 12.09 0.67
CA TYR A 91 -2.79 12.76 0.18
C TYR A 91 -2.01 11.93 -0.85
N LEU A 92 -2.07 10.60 -0.77
CA LEU A 92 -1.54 9.73 -1.81
C LEU A 92 -2.35 9.89 -3.10
N ALA A 93 -3.68 9.92 -3.03
CA ALA A 93 -4.55 10.19 -4.18
C ALA A 93 -4.26 11.56 -4.80
N GLU A 94 -4.11 12.59 -3.95
CA GLU A 94 -3.79 13.95 -4.38
C GLU A 94 -2.44 14.02 -5.12
N GLU A 95 -1.43 13.29 -4.63
CA GLU A 95 -0.15 13.17 -5.31
C GLU A 95 -0.23 12.33 -6.58
N THR A 96 -0.98 11.22 -6.56
CA THR A 96 -1.21 10.37 -7.74
C THR A 96 -1.75 11.21 -8.87
N ILE A 97 -2.90 11.88 -8.69
CA ILE A 97 -3.56 12.71 -9.71
C ILE A 97 -2.64 13.82 -10.26
N LYS A 98 -1.74 14.36 -9.43
CA LYS A 98 -0.76 15.37 -9.88
C LYS A 98 0.36 14.79 -10.73
N LYS A 99 0.69 13.50 -10.56
CA LYS A 99 1.81 12.81 -11.20
C LYS A 99 1.39 12.03 -12.43
N GLU A 100 0.28 11.31 -12.34
CA GLU A 100 -0.36 10.55 -13.40
C GLU A 100 -1.87 10.74 -13.26
N HIS A 101 -2.63 10.78 -14.34
CA HIS A 101 -4.06 11.06 -14.28
C HIS A 101 -4.80 9.75 -14.60
N PRO A 102 -5.08 8.89 -13.59
CA PRO A 102 -5.73 7.61 -13.85
C PRO A 102 -7.21 7.79 -14.16
N ASP A 103 -7.77 6.86 -14.93
CA ASP A 103 -9.21 6.81 -15.20
C ASP A 103 -9.99 6.57 -13.90
N ILE A 104 -9.45 5.71 -13.03
CA ILE A 104 -10.12 5.23 -11.81
C ILE A 104 -9.16 5.25 -10.62
N ILE A 105 -9.64 5.75 -9.49
CA ILE A 105 -9.08 5.47 -8.16
C ILE A 105 -10.01 4.51 -7.42
N VAL A 106 -9.45 3.42 -6.93
CA VAL A 106 -10.14 2.45 -6.07
C VAL A 106 -9.69 2.68 -4.63
N PHE A 107 -10.63 2.92 -3.72
CA PHE A 107 -10.34 3.20 -2.32
C PHE A 107 -10.97 2.16 -1.38
N ASN A 108 -10.16 1.58 -0.48
CA ASN A 108 -10.63 0.61 0.51
C ASN A 108 -11.16 1.28 1.79
N VAL A 109 -12.42 0.99 2.13
CA VAL A 109 -13.17 1.69 3.18
C VAL A 109 -12.86 1.24 4.61
N LEU A 110 -12.06 0.18 4.82
CA LEU A 110 -11.73 -0.29 6.18
C LEU A 110 -11.10 0.81 7.04
N SER A 111 -10.29 1.69 6.42
CA SER A 111 -9.60 2.77 7.11
C SER A 111 -10.56 3.79 7.76
N MET A 112 -11.85 3.80 7.38
CA MET A 112 -12.89 4.64 7.98
C MET A 112 -13.10 4.37 9.49
N LYS A 113 -12.71 3.19 9.98
CA LYS A 113 -12.76 2.85 11.42
C LYS A 113 -11.83 3.72 12.27
N TYR A 114 -10.86 4.41 11.66
CA TYR A 114 -9.91 5.28 12.37
C TYR A 114 -10.36 6.73 12.28
N ASN A 115 -10.44 7.40 13.44
CA ASN A 115 -10.76 8.83 13.51
C ASN A 115 -9.57 9.72 13.91
N GLU A 116 -8.48 9.12 14.40
CA GLU A 116 -7.31 9.82 14.95
C GLU A 116 -6.02 9.09 14.54
N PRO A 117 -4.87 9.79 14.47
CA PRO A 117 -3.54 9.18 14.41
C PRO A 117 -3.38 7.95 15.32
N GLN A 118 -2.82 6.88 14.78
CA GLN A 118 -2.77 5.59 15.48
C GLN A 118 -1.39 5.32 16.07
N LYS A 119 -0.37 5.20 15.21
CA LYS A 119 1.01 4.92 15.63
C LYS A 119 1.98 5.50 14.62
N GLU A 120 3.05 6.11 15.13
CA GLU A 120 4.15 6.64 14.33
C GLU A 120 4.73 5.60 13.34
N ALA A 121 4.89 4.34 13.76
CA ALA A 121 5.50 3.30 12.92
C ALA A 121 4.76 3.14 11.57
N TYR A 122 3.43 3.10 11.58
CA TYR A 122 2.60 2.99 10.36
C TYR A 122 2.51 4.31 9.59
N ASN A 123 2.50 5.44 10.30
CA ASN A 123 2.60 6.75 9.67
C ASN A 123 3.85 6.86 8.81
N ARG A 124 5.00 6.44 9.35
CA ARG A 124 6.29 6.50 8.67
C ARG A 124 6.40 5.53 7.49
N MET A 125 5.85 4.31 7.59
CA MET A 125 5.78 3.39 6.44
C MET A 125 5.06 4.01 5.23
N THR A 126 4.08 4.88 5.49
CA THR A 126 3.38 5.58 4.42
C THR A 126 4.13 6.84 3.96
N ILE A 127 4.56 7.67 4.90
CA ILE A 127 5.02 9.02 4.64
C ILE A 127 6.49 9.09 4.21
N ASP A 128 7.35 8.24 4.77
CA ASP A 128 8.79 8.32 4.51
C ASP A 128 9.09 8.03 3.04
N GLY A 129 8.39 7.06 2.46
CA GLY A 129 8.46 6.74 1.03
C GLY A 129 7.94 7.82 0.10
N MET A 130 7.12 8.78 0.55
CA MET A 130 6.62 9.86 -0.31
C MET A 130 7.75 10.83 -0.73
N LYS A 131 7.73 11.35 -1.96
CA LYS A 131 8.60 12.47 -2.35
C LYS A 131 8.11 13.77 -1.71
N TRP A 132 9.03 14.71 -1.46
CA TRP A 132 8.66 16.00 -0.87
C TRP A 132 7.71 16.77 -1.80
N SER A 133 6.50 17.03 -1.30
CA SER A 133 5.41 17.71 -2.00
C SER A 133 4.49 18.38 -1.00
N SER A 134 3.56 19.23 -1.46
CA SER A 134 2.51 19.76 -0.59
C SER A 134 1.64 18.65 -0.01
N SER A 135 1.43 17.57 -0.76
CA SER A 135 0.71 16.37 -0.33
C SER A 135 1.45 15.64 0.80
N LYS A 136 2.77 15.46 0.70
CA LYS A 136 3.57 14.90 1.81
C LYS A 136 3.49 15.76 3.07
N ILE A 137 3.61 17.09 2.95
CA ILE A 137 3.49 18.02 4.09
C ILE A 137 2.10 17.92 4.73
N GLY A 138 1.05 17.85 3.93
CA GLY A 138 -0.31 17.66 4.42
C GLY A 138 -0.48 16.32 5.14
N SER A 139 0.09 15.25 4.58
CA SER A 139 0.05 13.90 5.15
C SER A 139 0.76 13.82 6.50
N ILE A 140 1.94 14.45 6.65
CA ILE A 140 2.65 14.56 7.92
C ILE A 140 1.75 15.25 8.96
N ASN A 141 1.26 16.44 8.63
CA ASN A 141 0.47 17.24 9.59
C ASN A 141 -0.84 16.56 10.01
N ALA A 142 -1.44 15.76 9.12
CA ALA A 142 -2.66 15.01 9.42
C ALA A 142 -2.40 13.71 10.22
N SER A 143 -1.19 13.14 10.11
CA SER A 143 -0.88 11.81 10.65
C SER A 143 -0.13 11.81 11.96
N MET A 144 0.62 12.87 12.30
CA MET A 144 1.41 12.90 13.52
C MET A 144 0.55 12.66 14.77
N THR A 145 0.97 11.70 15.59
CA THR A 145 0.57 11.59 16.98
C THR A 145 1.16 12.72 17.82
N GLU A 146 0.71 12.88 19.07
CA GLU A 146 1.21 13.92 19.99
C GLU A 146 2.71 13.82 20.28
N GLU A 147 3.28 12.61 20.16
CA GLU A 147 4.70 12.34 20.41
C GLU A 147 5.59 12.61 19.18
N GLU A 148 5.00 12.89 18.02
CA GLU A 148 5.75 13.12 16.79
C GLU A 148 5.97 14.60 16.53
N HIS A 149 7.09 14.91 15.87
CA HIS A 149 7.43 16.27 15.49
C HIS A 149 7.73 16.37 14.01
N PHE A 150 7.18 17.41 13.36
CA PHE A 150 7.36 17.64 11.92
C PHE A 150 8.85 17.66 11.53
N ILE A 151 9.70 18.20 12.40
CA ILE A 151 11.14 18.30 12.17
C ILE A 151 11.82 16.92 12.02
N ASP A 152 11.26 15.87 12.63
CA ASP A 152 11.77 14.51 12.55
C ASP A 152 11.47 13.85 11.20
N TYR A 153 10.50 14.37 10.45
CA TYR A 153 10.25 14.00 9.06
C TYR A 153 11.17 14.77 8.10
N VAL A 154 11.54 16.01 8.43
CA VAL A 154 12.48 16.83 7.65
C VAL A 154 13.91 16.33 7.81
N PHE A 155 14.29 15.95 9.03
CA PHE A 155 15.61 15.44 9.38
C PHE A 155 15.47 14.07 10.06
N PRO A 156 15.34 12.97 9.30
CA PRO A 156 15.11 11.63 9.84
C PRO A 156 16.19 11.17 10.84
N LEU A 157 17.41 11.71 10.76
CA LEU A 157 18.45 11.49 11.75
C LEU A 157 17.99 11.83 13.19
N LEU A 158 17.14 12.83 13.39
CA LEU A 158 16.59 13.17 14.70
C LEU A 158 15.74 12.02 15.26
N ARG A 159 14.97 11.34 14.41
CA ARG A 159 14.19 10.17 14.80
C ARG A 159 15.05 8.92 14.99
N TYR A 160 15.98 8.69 14.07
CA TYR A 160 16.67 7.41 13.94
C TYR A 160 18.08 7.39 14.56
N HIS A 161 18.51 8.46 15.24
CA HIS A 161 19.82 8.52 15.89
C HIS A 161 20.13 7.35 16.82
N ARG A 162 19.11 6.68 17.38
CA ARG A 162 19.29 5.52 18.28
C ARG A 162 19.59 4.20 17.55
N ARG A 163 19.27 4.07 16.25
CA ARG A 163 19.51 2.84 15.47
C ARG A 163 20.98 2.50 15.29
N TRP A 164 21.92 3.35 15.70
CA TRP A 164 23.35 3.09 15.56
C TRP A 164 23.80 1.81 16.28
N SER A 165 23.10 1.39 17.35
CA SER A 165 23.35 0.16 18.08
C SER A 165 22.73 -1.08 17.44
N ASP A 166 21.84 -0.89 16.47
CA ASP A 166 20.97 -1.92 15.90
C ASP A 166 21.27 -2.11 14.39
N LEU A 167 22.40 -1.59 13.91
CA LEU A 167 22.82 -1.73 12.52
C LEU A 167 23.26 -3.16 12.22
N ASP A 168 22.93 -3.63 11.02
CA ASP A 168 23.30 -4.94 10.50
C ASP A 168 23.93 -4.84 9.08
N SER A 169 24.04 -5.98 8.39
CA SER A 169 24.54 -6.03 7.02
C SER A 169 23.62 -5.36 6.00
N ASP A 170 22.32 -5.30 6.25
CA ASP A 170 21.34 -4.72 5.32
C ASP A 170 21.50 -3.20 5.26
N ASP A 171 21.79 -2.56 6.39
CA ASP A 171 22.02 -1.11 6.44
C ASP A 171 23.20 -0.65 5.56
N LEU A 172 24.21 -1.51 5.37
CA LEU A 172 25.33 -1.26 4.46
C LEU A 172 25.01 -1.68 3.02
N THR A 173 24.34 -2.81 2.83
CA THR A 173 23.96 -3.34 1.51
C THR A 173 23.03 -2.35 0.80
N TYR A 174 21.99 -1.90 1.49
CA TYR A 174 20.93 -1.04 0.95
C TYR A 174 21.17 0.45 1.23
N LEU A 175 22.42 0.86 1.46
CA LEU A 175 22.75 2.27 1.70
C LEU A 175 22.44 3.17 0.48
N GLY A 176 22.54 2.60 -0.73
CA GLY A 176 22.42 3.32 -2.00
C GLY A 176 21.32 2.81 -2.93
N HIS A 177 20.67 1.70 -2.59
CA HIS A 177 19.61 1.07 -3.40
C HIS A 177 18.63 0.32 -2.50
N ARG A 178 17.47 -0.04 -3.07
CA ARG A 178 16.46 -0.92 -2.48
C ARG A 178 16.00 -1.88 -3.57
N ASP A 179 15.66 -3.10 -3.18
CA ASP A 179 15.08 -4.08 -4.08
C ASP A 179 13.55 -3.91 -4.15
N LYS A 180 12.96 -4.29 -5.29
CA LYS A 180 11.50 -4.30 -5.43
C LYS A 180 10.91 -5.53 -4.75
N ILE A 181 10.13 -5.31 -3.70
CA ILE A 181 9.43 -6.32 -2.92
C ILE A 181 8.00 -6.56 -3.42
N THR A 182 7.37 -5.61 -4.11
CA THR A 182 5.99 -5.77 -4.62
C THR A 182 5.93 -6.00 -6.12
N PHE A 183 4.76 -6.44 -6.62
CA PHE A 183 4.42 -6.53 -8.04
C PHE A 183 3.38 -5.47 -8.38
N ASN A 184 3.84 -4.27 -8.73
CA ASN A 184 2.99 -3.09 -8.94
C ASN A 184 2.15 -2.76 -7.69
N GLY A 185 2.78 -2.86 -6.52
CA GLY A 185 2.13 -2.65 -5.23
C GLY A 185 1.50 -3.90 -4.61
N TYR A 186 1.37 -5.01 -5.35
CA TYR A 186 0.88 -6.27 -4.77
C TYR A 186 1.98 -7.02 -4.01
N TYR A 187 1.72 -7.30 -2.74
CA TYR A 187 2.56 -8.15 -1.89
C TYR A 187 2.04 -9.59 -1.97
N MET A 188 2.86 -10.48 -2.54
CA MET A 188 2.44 -11.83 -2.89
C MET A 188 2.84 -12.84 -1.83
N ARG A 189 1.91 -13.73 -1.47
CA ARG A 189 2.10 -14.86 -0.56
C ARG A 189 1.49 -16.12 -1.14
N VAL A 190 2.24 -17.21 -1.23
CA VAL A 190 1.74 -18.49 -1.76
C VAL A 190 1.39 -19.52 -0.67
N ASP A 191 1.73 -19.23 0.59
CA ASP A 191 1.43 -20.12 1.71
C ASP A 191 -0.07 -20.14 2.06
N VAL A 192 -0.42 -21.17 2.82
CA VAL A 192 -1.79 -21.43 3.25
C VAL A 192 -1.80 -21.52 4.77
N LYS A 193 -2.71 -20.75 5.38
CA LYS A 193 -3.09 -20.90 6.78
C LYS A 193 -4.61 -20.74 6.87
N PRO A 194 -5.35 -21.85 7.02
CA PRO A 194 -6.80 -21.83 7.08
C PRO A 194 -7.36 -20.82 8.08
N ALA A 195 -8.49 -20.21 7.74
CA ALA A 195 -9.26 -19.38 8.63
C ALA A 195 -9.92 -20.24 9.73
N GLU A 196 -9.30 -20.25 10.90
CA GLU A 196 -9.82 -20.94 12.08
C GLU A 196 -10.09 -19.94 13.22
N ASN A 197 -11.19 -20.13 13.95
CA ASN A 197 -11.53 -19.34 15.15
C ASN A 197 -11.63 -17.82 14.89
N ILE A 198 -12.27 -17.42 13.79
CA ILE A 198 -12.50 -16.00 13.48
C ILE A 198 -13.24 -15.31 14.63
N PRO A 199 -12.67 -14.25 15.22
CA PRO A 199 -13.33 -13.54 16.30
C PRO A 199 -14.64 -12.89 15.83
N GLU A 200 -15.71 -13.06 16.62
CA GLU A 200 -16.92 -12.27 16.44
C GLU A 200 -16.67 -10.78 16.72
N GLY A 201 -17.43 -9.92 16.06
CA GLY A 201 -17.44 -8.48 16.31
C GLY A 201 -17.78 -8.17 17.77
N LYS A 202 -16.88 -7.47 18.45
CA LYS A 202 -17.13 -7.00 19.82
C LYS A 202 -18.08 -5.79 19.77
N PRO A 203 -19.13 -5.73 20.60
CA PRO A 203 -20.02 -4.57 20.61
C PRO A 203 -19.25 -3.26 20.80
N LEU A 204 -19.53 -2.29 19.94
CA LEU A 204 -18.94 -0.96 20.01
C LEU A 204 -19.82 -0.03 20.85
N ALA A 205 -19.19 0.93 21.52
CA ALA A 205 -19.91 1.99 22.21
C ALA A 205 -20.62 2.93 21.23
N ASP A 206 -20.03 3.11 20.05
CA ASP A 206 -20.57 3.87 18.94
C ASP A 206 -20.20 3.16 17.64
N TYR A 207 -21.18 2.99 16.75
CA TYR A 207 -20.97 2.40 15.43
C TYR A 207 -20.78 3.47 14.35
N GLN A 208 -20.92 4.76 14.67
CA GLN A 208 -20.71 5.82 13.71
C GLN A 208 -19.22 5.97 13.37
N PHE A 209 -18.91 6.14 12.09
CA PHE A 209 -17.59 6.61 11.71
C PHE A 209 -17.37 8.03 12.21
N GLY A 210 -16.14 8.34 12.59
CA GLY A 210 -15.82 9.63 13.16
C GLY A 210 -15.81 10.76 12.12
N SER A 211 -16.02 11.99 12.60
CA SER A 211 -16.14 13.18 11.74
C SER A 211 -14.85 13.50 10.96
N ASN A 212 -13.67 13.17 11.51
CA ASN A 212 -12.41 13.37 10.80
C ASN A 212 -12.28 12.36 9.64
N ALA A 213 -12.72 11.11 9.84
CA ALA A 213 -12.75 10.12 8.77
C ALA A 213 -13.63 10.58 7.60
N TYR A 214 -14.88 11.00 7.89
CA TYR A 214 -15.78 11.58 6.89
C TYR A 214 -15.19 12.83 6.21
N THR A 215 -14.54 13.71 6.97
CA THR A 215 -13.90 14.91 6.40
C THR A 215 -12.90 14.56 5.30
N TYR A 216 -12.12 13.49 5.47
CA TYR A 216 -11.15 13.06 4.46
C TYR A 216 -11.77 12.22 3.34
N LEU A 217 -12.83 11.45 3.62
CA LEU A 217 -13.61 10.80 2.56
C LEU A 217 -14.29 11.84 1.65
N ASP A 218 -14.84 12.92 2.21
CA ASP A 218 -15.40 14.04 1.46
C ASP A 218 -14.34 14.74 0.61
N LYS A 219 -13.15 14.95 1.17
CA LYS A 219 -12.02 15.51 0.42
C LYS A 219 -11.59 14.59 -0.72
N LEU A 220 -11.52 13.27 -0.50
CA LEU A 220 -11.15 12.29 -1.53
C LEU A 220 -12.20 12.25 -2.65
N THR A 221 -13.49 12.19 -2.28
CA THR A 221 -14.62 12.23 -3.22
C THR A 221 -14.58 13.51 -4.05
N LYS A 222 -14.42 14.67 -3.40
CA LYS A 222 -14.32 15.95 -4.07
C LYS A 222 -13.10 16.02 -4.99
N LEU A 223 -11.94 15.56 -4.53
CA LEU A 223 -10.70 15.55 -5.30
C LEU A 223 -10.88 14.76 -6.61
N CYS A 224 -11.47 13.57 -6.55
CA CYS A 224 -11.70 12.75 -7.74
C CYS A 224 -12.69 13.44 -8.70
N LYS A 225 -13.83 13.94 -8.19
CA LYS A 225 -14.83 14.68 -8.97
C LYS A 225 -14.26 15.94 -9.65
N ASP A 226 -13.47 16.74 -8.92
CA ASP A 226 -12.89 17.99 -9.43
C ASP A 226 -11.85 17.73 -10.55
N ASN A 227 -11.29 16.52 -10.61
CA ASN A 227 -10.26 16.14 -11.58
C ASN A 227 -10.75 15.15 -12.63
N ASP A 228 -12.06 14.88 -12.72
CA ASP A 228 -12.62 13.91 -13.69
C ASP A 228 -12.00 12.51 -13.56
N VAL A 229 -11.74 12.09 -12.33
CA VAL A 229 -11.27 10.74 -11.97
C VAL A 229 -12.42 10.01 -11.30
N GLN A 230 -12.72 8.79 -11.76
CA GLN A 230 -13.79 8.00 -11.15
C GLN A 230 -13.31 7.38 -9.84
N LEU A 231 -14.05 7.62 -8.74
CA LEU A 231 -13.78 7.01 -7.45
C LEU A 231 -14.69 5.80 -7.25
N ILE A 232 -14.10 4.62 -7.02
CA ILE A 232 -14.81 3.41 -6.61
C ILE A 232 -14.46 3.12 -5.15
N LEU A 233 -15.48 2.99 -4.30
CA LEU A 233 -15.31 2.54 -2.93
C LEU A 233 -15.35 1.01 -2.92
N VAL A 234 -14.47 0.38 -2.14
CA VAL A 234 -14.47 -1.08 -1.99
C VAL A 234 -14.27 -1.48 -0.54
N LYS A 235 -14.79 -2.66 -0.18
CA LYS A 235 -14.39 -3.38 1.04
C LYS A 235 -13.84 -4.73 0.61
N ALA A 236 -12.60 -5.04 0.96
CA ALA A 236 -11.99 -6.33 0.60
C ALA A 236 -12.62 -7.51 1.37
N PRO A 237 -12.52 -8.74 0.86
CA PRO A 237 -13.05 -9.91 1.54
C PRO A 237 -12.11 -10.28 2.69
N THR A 238 -12.25 -9.64 3.84
CA THR A 238 -11.41 -9.85 5.02
C THR A 238 -12.30 -10.22 6.19
N LEU A 239 -12.02 -11.36 6.84
CA LEU A 239 -12.83 -11.89 7.94
C LEU A 239 -12.52 -11.22 9.29
N TYR A 240 -11.31 -10.69 9.45
CA TYR A 240 -10.89 -9.93 10.62
C TYR A 240 -9.97 -8.79 10.19
N PRO A 241 -10.13 -7.54 10.67
CA PRO A 241 -11.07 -7.09 11.69
C PRO A 241 -12.53 -7.20 11.25
N TYR A 242 -13.42 -7.46 12.21
CA TYR A 242 -14.84 -7.63 11.94
C TYR A 242 -15.44 -6.36 11.33
N TRP A 243 -16.16 -6.52 10.21
CA TRP A 243 -16.89 -5.45 9.53
C TRP A 243 -18.35 -5.43 10.00
N TYR A 244 -18.77 -4.34 10.65
CA TYR A 244 -20.11 -4.25 11.24
C TYR A 244 -21.16 -3.87 10.21
N SER A 245 -22.37 -4.42 10.33
CA SER A 245 -23.51 -4.07 9.47
C SER A 245 -23.84 -2.57 9.46
N GLN A 246 -23.59 -1.87 10.57
CA GLN A 246 -23.80 -0.43 10.70
C GLN A 246 -22.73 0.37 9.97
N TRP A 247 -21.52 -0.17 9.84
CA TRP A 247 -20.46 0.41 9.03
C TRP A 247 -20.78 0.22 7.55
N GLU A 248 -21.26 -0.96 7.18
CA GLU A 248 -21.77 -1.26 5.83
C GLU A 248 -22.86 -0.26 5.43
N GLU A 249 -23.93 -0.13 6.23
CA GLU A 249 -25.04 0.79 5.96
C GLU A 249 -24.56 2.24 5.76
N GLN A 250 -23.62 2.70 6.59
CA GLN A 250 -23.04 4.04 6.45
C GLN A 250 -22.28 4.24 5.14
N ILE A 251 -21.50 3.25 4.67
CA ILE A 251 -20.78 3.36 3.39
C ILE A 251 -21.77 3.29 2.22
N VAL A 252 -22.77 2.41 2.28
CA VAL A 252 -23.84 2.32 1.27
C VAL A 252 -24.57 3.66 1.14
N ASP A 253 -24.98 4.25 2.27
CA ASP A 253 -25.66 5.56 2.29
C ASP A 253 -24.76 6.68 1.76
N TYR A 254 -23.48 6.70 2.17
CA TYR A 254 -22.52 7.68 1.69
C TYR A 254 -22.31 7.58 0.18
N ALA A 255 -22.13 6.35 -0.33
CA ALA A 255 -21.94 6.09 -1.74
C ALA A 255 -23.15 6.52 -2.56
N ALA A 256 -24.37 6.17 -2.13
CA ALA A 256 -25.61 6.58 -2.76
C ALA A 256 -25.80 8.10 -2.76
N ALA A 257 -25.50 8.78 -1.63
CA ALA A 257 -25.62 10.23 -1.52
C ALA A 257 -24.62 11.00 -2.40
N ASN A 258 -23.51 10.36 -2.78
CA ASN A 258 -22.44 10.96 -3.58
C ASN A 258 -22.34 10.41 -5.01
N ASP A 259 -23.29 9.58 -5.45
CA ASP A 259 -23.27 8.89 -6.75
C ASP A 259 -21.96 8.12 -7.00
N LEU A 260 -21.48 7.41 -5.97
CA LEU A 260 -20.27 6.59 -6.04
C LEU A 260 -20.62 5.10 -6.20
N PRO A 261 -19.91 4.36 -7.06
CA PRO A 261 -19.91 2.91 -7.01
C PRO A 261 -19.31 2.41 -5.68
N TYR A 262 -19.96 1.42 -5.08
CA TYR A 262 -19.46 0.72 -3.91
C TYR A 262 -19.57 -0.79 -4.11
N ILE A 263 -18.47 -1.51 -3.87
CA ILE A 263 -18.42 -2.98 -3.98
C ILE A 263 -17.89 -3.54 -2.66
N ASN A 264 -18.74 -4.29 -1.98
CA ASN A 264 -18.32 -5.06 -0.81
C ASN A 264 -17.97 -6.50 -1.23
N PHE A 265 -16.68 -6.78 -1.40
CA PHE A 265 -16.20 -8.09 -1.80
C PHE A 265 -16.38 -9.15 -0.69
N LEU A 266 -16.55 -8.73 0.57
CA LEU A 266 -16.89 -9.67 1.64
C LEU A 266 -18.25 -10.32 1.39
N ASP A 267 -19.23 -9.57 0.87
CA ASP A 267 -20.55 -10.11 0.54
C ASP A 267 -20.54 -10.97 -0.74
N LEU A 268 -19.51 -10.80 -1.57
CA LEU A 268 -19.32 -11.51 -2.85
C LEU A 268 -18.39 -12.72 -2.75
N GLN A 269 -17.89 -13.05 -1.55
CA GLN A 269 -16.89 -14.11 -1.36
C GLN A 269 -17.31 -15.48 -1.93
N ASP A 270 -18.59 -15.84 -1.79
CA ASP A 270 -19.14 -17.09 -2.32
C ASP A 270 -19.21 -17.07 -3.85
N GLU A 271 -19.57 -15.92 -4.44
CA GLU A 271 -19.62 -15.75 -5.91
C GLU A 271 -18.23 -15.77 -6.54
N MET A 272 -17.24 -15.20 -5.85
CA MET A 272 -15.82 -15.29 -6.22
C MET A 272 -15.25 -16.70 -6.01
N GLY A 273 -15.93 -17.56 -5.23
CA GLY A 273 -15.47 -18.91 -4.91
C GLY A 273 -14.25 -18.93 -3.96
N ILE A 274 -14.18 -17.98 -3.02
CA ILE A 274 -13.14 -17.95 -1.99
C ILE A 274 -13.35 -19.14 -1.03
N ASP A 275 -12.33 -19.99 -0.92
CA ASP A 275 -12.25 -21.07 0.06
C ASP A 275 -11.30 -20.67 1.18
N TRP A 276 -11.86 -20.28 2.32
CA TRP A 276 -11.10 -19.84 3.48
C TRP A 276 -10.21 -20.92 4.13
N ASN A 277 -10.25 -22.17 3.66
CA ASN A 277 -9.28 -23.19 4.05
C ASN A 277 -8.01 -23.16 3.21
N GLU A 278 -8.06 -22.64 1.98
CA GLU A 278 -6.97 -22.73 1.00
C GLU A 278 -6.52 -21.37 0.46
N ASP A 279 -7.38 -20.35 0.47
CA ASP A 279 -7.17 -19.07 -0.22
C ASP A 279 -6.66 -17.95 0.72
N THR A 280 -6.11 -18.28 1.89
CA THR A 280 -5.58 -17.31 2.87
C THR A 280 -4.28 -17.81 3.47
N TYR A 281 -3.34 -16.91 3.76
CA TYR A 281 -2.04 -17.25 4.34
C TYR A 281 -1.91 -16.86 5.83
N ASP A 282 -2.90 -16.18 6.41
CA ASP A 282 -2.80 -15.67 7.78
C ASP A 282 -4.03 -15.90 8.67
N GLY A 283 -4.94 -16.78 8.23
CA GLY A 283 -6.13 -17.17 9.00
C GLY A 283 -7.33 -16.28 8.72
N GLY A 284 -7.48 -15.79 7.49
CA GLY A 284 -8.66 -15.08 7.02
C GLY A 284 -8.55 -13.55 7.06
N LEU A 285 -7.38 -12.99 7.37
CA LEU A 285 -7.16 -11.55 7.34
C LEU A 285 -6.80 -11.10 5.90
N HIS A 286 -5.90 -11.84 5.24
CA HIS A 286 -5.49 -11.62 3.85
C HIS A 286 -5.63 -12.88 3.00
N LEU A 287 -5.89 -12.66 1.72
CA LEU A 287 -5.86 -13.70 0.71
C LEU A 287 -4.41 -14.08 0.39
N ASN A 288 -4.19 -15.35 0.04
CA ASN A 288 -2.95 -15.74 -0.63
C ASN A 288 -3.09 -15.56 -2.14
N LEU A 289 -2.08 -15.99 -2.89
CA LEU A 289 -2.05 -15.91 -4.35
C LEU A 289 -3.34 -16.44 -5.00
N ALA A 290 -3.83 -17.62 -4.62
CA ALA A 290 -5.02 -18.20 -5.21
C ALA A 290 -6.29 -17.37 -4.94
N GLY A 291 -6.44 -16.88 -3.70
CA GLY A 291 -7.55 -15.99 -3.33
C GLY A 291 -7.48 -14.63 -4.04
N ALA A 292 -6.28 -14.04 -4.12
CA ALA A 292 -6.06 -12.75 -4.77
C ALA A 292 -6.33 -12.83 -6.28
N GLU A 293 -6.00 -13.94 -6.93
CA GLU A 293 -6.35 -14.18 -8.34
C GLU A 293 -7.86 -14.28 -8.54
N LYS A 294 -8.60 -14.95 -7.65
CA LYS A 294 -10.08 -15.02 -7.70
C LYS A 294 -10.72 -13.64 -7.54
N MET A 295 -10.27 -12.86 -6.56
CA MET A 295 -10.75 -11.48 -6.39
C MET A 295 -10.40 -10.61 -7.60
N SER A 296 -9.19 -10.74 -8.14
CA SER A 296 -8.74 -9.99 -9.33
C SER A 296 -9.51 -10.40 -10.58
N GLN A 297 -9.87 -11.68 -10.71
CA GLN A 297 -10.72 -12.17 -11.79
C GLN A 297 -12.09 -11.51 -11.75
N TYR A 298 -12.72 -11.51 -10.57
CA TYR A 298 -14.04 -10.89 -10.40
C TYR A 298 -13.96 -9.38 -10.63
N PHE A 299 -13.01 -8.70 -9.99
CA PHE A 299 -12.94 -7.25 -10.10
C PHE A 299 -12.48 -6.79 -11.49
N GLY A 300 -11.56 -7.51 -12.14
CA GLY A 300 -11.14 -7.22 -13.51
C GLY A 300 -12.29 -7.33 -14.51
N LYS A 301 -13.22 -8.29 -14.30
CA LYS A 301 -14.46 -8.37 -15.08
C LYS A 301 -15.33 -7.14 -14.88
N VAL A 302 -15.55 -6.73 -13.63
CA VAL A 302 -16.33 -5.50 -13.31
C VAL A 302 -15.67 -4.26 -13.94
N LEU A 303 -14.35 -4.09 -13.80
CA LEU A 303 -13.61 -2.97 -14.37
C LEU A 303 -13.70 -2.93 -15.91
N SER A 304 -13.58 -4.09 -16.57
CA SER A 304 -13.65 -4.18 -18.04
C SER A 304 -15.08 -4.06 -18.57
N GLU A 305 -16.05 -4.76 -17.98
CA GLU A 305 -17.41 -4.86 -18.49
C GLU A 305 -18.30 -3.69 -18.05
N GLU A 306 -18.18 -3.20 -16.82
CA GLU A 306 -19.03 -2.14 -16.28
C GLU A 306 -18.39 -0.78 -16.42
N PHE A 307 -17.12 -0.66 -16.00
CA PHE A 307 -16.38 0.60 -16.03
C PHE A 307 -15.65 0.87 -17.36
N LYS A 308 -15.64 -0.11 -18.27
CA LYS A 308 -15.07 0.01 -19.62
C LYS A 308 -13.59 0.41 -19.62
N VAL A 309 -12.84 -0.03 -18.60
CA VAL A 309 -11.39 0.14 -18.57
C VAL A 309 -10.78 -0.57 -19.79
N PRO A 310 -9.93 0.11 -20.59
CA PRO A 310 -9.42 -0.44 -21.82
C PRO A 310 -8.43 -1.59 -21.58
N ASP A 311 -8.47 -2.58 -22.47
CA ASP A 311 -7.42 -3.57 -22.62
C ASP A 311 -6.25 -2.93 -23.38
N ARG A 312 -5.13 -2.73 -22.69
CA ARG A 312 -3.94 -2.07 -23.22
C ARG A 312 -2.84 -3.05 -23.67
N ARG A 313 -3.11 -4.36 -23.67
CA ARG A 313 -2.17 -5.34 -24.23
C ARG A 313 -1.96 -5.07 -25.71
N GLY A 314 -0.74 -5.30 -26.19
CA GLY A 314 -0.32 -4.97 -27.55
C GLY A 314 0.34 -3.60 -27.70
N GLU A 315 0.31 -2.77 -26.65
CA GLU A 315 1.14 -1.57 -26.56
C GLU A 315 2.60 -1.97 -26.28
N ALA A 316 3.49 -1.82 -27.26
CA ALA A 316 4.81 -2.46 -27.24
C ALA A 316 5.68 -2.11 -26.00
N GLU A 317 5.65 -0.86 -25.54
CA GLU A 317 6.42 -0.45 -24.34
C GLU A 317 5.82 -1.04 -23.06
N LEU A 318 4.49 -1.07 -22.97
CA LEU A 318 3.76 -1.58 -21.82
C LEU A 318 3.83 -3.11 -21.73
N ASP A 319 3.70 -3.81 -22.86
CA ASP A 319 3.91 -5.27 -22.96
C ASP A 319 5.33 -5.65 -22.51
N SER A 320 6.35 -4.88 -22.91
CA SER A 320 7.74 -5.11 -22.52
C SER A 320 7.96 -4.86 -21.02
N TYR A 321 7.29 -3.85 -20.46
CA TYR A 321 7.30 -3.58 -19.03
C TYR A 321 6.67 -4.73 -18.24
N TRP A 322 5.41 -5.06 -18.53
CA TRP A 322 4.68 -6.10 -17.82
C TRP A 322 5.27 -7.47 -18.02
N LYS A 323 5.92 -7.76 -19.16
CA LYS A 323 6.68 -8.99 -19.30
C LYS A 323 7.77 -9.13 -18.23
N GLN A 324 8.49 -8.06 -17.92
CA GLN A 324 9.52 -8.10 -16.85
C GLN A 324 8.88 -8.27 -15.47
N VAL A 325 7.72 -7.65 -15.23
CA VAL A 325 6.97 -7.81 -13.99
C VAL A 325 6.48 -9.26 -13.84
N SER A 326 5.84 -9.83 -14.86
CA SER A 326 5.36 -11.22 -14.89
C SER A 326 6.50 -12.24 -14.78
N ASP A 327 7.65 -12.01 -15.42
CA ASP A 327 8.82 -12.90 -15.31
C ASP A 327 9.34 -12.92 -13.85
N ARG A 328 9.39 -11.76 -13.18
CA ARG A 328 9.76 -11.67 -11.75
C ARG A 328 8.69 -12.29 -10.84
N TYR A 329 7.42 -12.07 -11.16
CA TYR A 329 6.27 -12.62 -10.43
C TYR A 329 6.31 -14.14 -10.39
N ASN A 330 6.49 -14.77 -11.56
CA ASN A 330 6.59 -16.22 -11.66
C ASN A 330 7.83 -16.78 -10.96
N ALA A 331 8.98 -16.07 -11.02
CA ALA A 331 10.18 -16.46 -10.31
C ALA A 331 9.99 -16.42 -8.77
N GLU A 332 9.26 -15.43 -8.26
CA GLU A 332 8.94 -15.33 -6.83
C GLU A 332 7.97 -16.44 -6.38
N ILE A 333 6.97 -16.78 -7.20
CA ILE A 333 6.10 -17.94 -6.95
C ILE A 333 6.95 -19.22 -6.83
N GLU A 334 7.87 -19.46 -7.77
CA GLU A 334 8.76 -20.62 -7.73
C GLU A 334 9.67 -20.60 -6.48
N ARG A 335 10.19 -19.44 -6.11
CA ARG A 335 11.02 -19.24 -4.92
C ARG A 335 10.26 -19.56 -3.64
N GLN A 336 9.08 -18.97 -3.43
CA GLN A 336 8.28 -19.22 -2.22
C GLN A 336 7.82 -20.68 -2.12
N ASN A 337 7.41 -21.29 -3.23
CA ASN A 337 7.06 -22.72 -3.26
C ASN A 337 8.27 -23.62 -2.93
N THR A 338 9.45 -23.27 -3.44
CA THR A 338 10.70 -23.98 -3.12
C THR A 338 11.02 -23.84 -1.63
N ASN A 339 10.90 -22.64 -1.07
CA ASN A 339 11.13 -22.39 0.34
C ASN A 339 10.13 -23.15 1.23
N LEU A 340 8.84 -23.17 0.88
CA LEU A 340 7.84 -23.94 1.61
C LEU A 340 8.18 -25.43 1.65
N LYS A 341 8.64 -25.98 0.53
CA LYS A 341 9.04 -27.39 0.43
C LYS A 341 10.29 -27.71 1.25
N LEU A 342 11.25 -26.78 1.32
CA LEU A 342 12.54 -27.00 2.00
C LEU A 342 12.50 -26.65 3.49
N TYR A 343 11.76 -25.61 3.86
CA TYR A 343 11.83 -24.96 5.18
C TYR A 343 10.47 -24.89 5.90
N GLY A 344 9.36 -25.19 5.24
CA GLY A 344 8.02 -25.09 5.81
C GLY A 344 7.50 -23.65 5.97
N THR A 345 8.18 -22.68 5.34
CA THR A 345 7.81 -21.27 5.31
C THR A 345 8.19 -20.68 3.95
N VAL A 346 7.52 -19.60 3.51
CA VAL A 346 7.88 -18.88 2.27
C VAL A 346 9.22 -18.14 2.38
N HIS A 347 9.68 -17.92 3.61
CA HIS A 347 10.91 -17.19 3.90
C HIS A 347 12.14 -18.09 3.81
N GLY A 348 13.21 -17.56 3.19
CA GLY A 348 14.51 -18.23 3.15
C GLY A 348 15.17 -18.35 4.54
N PRO A 349 16.23 -19.14 4.68
CA PRO A 349 16.96 -19.29 5.95
C PRO A 349 17.64 -17.99 6.43
N GLU A 350 17.92 -17.06 5.52
CA GLU A 350 18.47 -15.73 5.82
C GLU A 350 17.38 -14.68 6.09
N GLU A 351 16.11 -14.97 5.75
CA GLU A 351 14.96 -14.06 5.95
C GLU A 351 14.21 -14.31 7.29
N ASN A 352 14.55 -15.39 8.01
CA ASN A 352 13.95 -15.74 9.30
C ASN A 352 14.76 -15.27 10.53
N GLN A 353 15.82 -14.49 10.31
CA GLN A 353 16.60 -13.81 11.36
C GLN A 353 16.19 -12.34 11.42
#